data_AF-A0A925NWP2-F1
#
_entry.id   AF-A0A925NWP2-F1
#
_cell.length_a   1.000
_cell.length_b   1.000
_cell.length_c   1.000
_cell.angle_alpha   90.00
_cell.angle_beta   90.00
_cell.angle_gamma   90.00
#
_symmetry.space_group_name_H-M   'P 1'
#
loop_
_entity.id
_entity.type
_entity.pdbx_description
1 polymer ?
#
loop_
_entity_poly.entity_id
_entity_poly.type
_entity_poly.pdbx_seq_one_letter_code
_entity_poly.pdbx_strand_id
1 'polypeptide(L)'
;MTPDASTPSPCQPLALSRREAIERILLAATLAASFDLTSFGADAVTGIGADPNLLKKEIPWPRVLTEAEKAIVTALGDLVIPEDDHGPAASRVGIPDFIDEWVSAPYDQQRGELKIIRDGLAWIEV
;
A
#
# COMPACT_ATOMS: atom_id res chain seq x y z
N MET A 1 31.86 35.92 63.06
CA MET A 1 32.33 34.63 62.50
C MET A 1 31.24 34.12 61.57
N THR A 2 31.28 34.57 60.33
CA THR A 2 30.34 34.20 59.26
C THR A 2 31.06 33.19 58.35
N PRO A 3 30.57 31.95 58.19
CA PRO A 3 31.12 31.07 57.17
C PRO A 3 30.59 31.45 55.79
N ASP A 4 31.54 31.42 54.87
CA ASP A 4 31.53 31.88 53.48
C ASP A 4 30.66 30.99 52.58
N ALA A 5 29.86 31.61 51.71
CA ALA A 5 29.01 30.93 50.76
C ALA A 5 29.85 30.52 49.54
N SER A 6 30.25 29.24 49.47
CA SER A 6 30.82 28.66 48.26
C SER A 6 29.83 28.79 47.09
N THR A 7 30.17 29.62 46.11
CA THR A 7 29.51 29.69 44.81
C THR A 7 30.09 28.62 43.88
N PRO A 8 29.28 27.86 43.12
CA PRO A 8 29.81 26.88 42.17
C PRO A 8 30.43 27.57 40.94
N SER A 9 31.59 27.06 40.49
CA SER A 9 32.23 27.46 39.24
C SER A 9 31.29 27.27 38.04
N PRO A 10 31.22 28.22 37.09
CA PRO A 10 30.48 28.01 35.86
C PRO A 10 31.13 26.93 35.00
N CYS A 11 30.31 25.97 34.56
CA CYS A 11 30.66 24.97 33.56
C CYS A 11 31.07 25.68 32.27
N GLN A 12 32.35 25.63 31.88
CA GLN A 12 32.79 26.14 30.59
C GLN A 12 32.31 25.18 29.50
N PRO A 13 31.48 25.62 28.53
CA PRO A 13 31.25 24.82 27.34
C PRO A 13 32.53 24.77 26.52
N LEU A 14 32.93 23.57 26.07
CA LEU A 14 34.00 23.37 25.10
C LEU A 14 33.76 24.27 23.88
N ALA A 15 34.52 25.37 23.78
CA ALA A 15 34.37 26.34 22.70
C ALA A 15 35.00 25.78 21.41
N LEU A 16 34.21 25.10 20.60
CA LEU A 16 34.59 24.77 19.22
C LEU A 16 34.15 25.91 18.32
N SER A 17 35.10 26.54 17.63
CA SER A 17 34.76 27.53 16.61
C SER A 17 34.07 26.86 15.42
N ARG A 18 33.26 27.62 14.69
CA ARG A 18 32.57 27.15 13.47
C ARG A 18 33.55 26.55 12.45
N ARG A 19 34.76 27.08 12.39
CA ARG A 19 35.82 26.58 11.52
C ARG A 19 36.36 25.23 11.99
N GLU A 20 36.63 25.07 13.28
CA GLU A 20 37.09 23.79 13.84
C GLU A 20 36.03 22.69 13.73
N ALA A 21 34.75 23.05 13.82
CA ALA A 21 33.66 22.14 13.56
C ALA A 21 33.65 21.66 12.10
N ILE A 22 33.83 22.57 11.14
CA ILE A 22 33.88 22.24 9.71
C ILE A 22 35.12 21.38 9.39
N GLU A 23 36.28 21.72 9.95
CA GLU A 23 37.51 20.94 9.76
C GLU A 23 37.36 19.50 10.30
N ARG A 24 36.72 19.32 11.47
CA ARG A 24 36.47 17.98 12.03
C ARG A 24 35.47 17.15 11.23
N ILE A 25 34.42 17.77 10.69
CA ILE A 25 33.44 17.08 9.81
C ILE A 25 34.12 16.61 8.52
N LEU A 26 34.98 17.44 7.92
CA LEU A 26 35.67 17.10 6.69
C LEU A 26 36.67 15.94 6.90
N LEU A 27 37.39 15.93 8.02
CA LEU A 27 38.31 14.84 8.37
C LEU A 27 37.56 13.51 8.61
N ALA A 28 36.40 13.56 9.27
CA ALA A 28 35.60 12.37 9.61
C ALA A 28 34.90 11.73 8.39
N ALA A 29 34.74 12.46 7.28
CA ALA A 29 34.09 11.95 6.07
C ALA A 29 34.92 10.87 5.33
N THR A 30 36.22 10.72 5.63
CA THR A 30 37.10 9.76 4.94
C THR A 30 36.80 8.28 5.25
N LEU A 31 36.02 7.96 6.28
CA LEU A 31 35.57 6.58 6.58
C LEU A 31 34.13 6.28 6.13
N ALA A 32 33.34 7.30 5.75
CA ALA A 32 31.97 7.09 5.29
C ALA A 32 31.88 6.58 3.84
N ALA A 33 32.97 6.70 3.06
CA ALA A 33 33.05 6.13 1.72
C ALA A 33 33.18 4.59 1.71
N SER A 34 33.41 3.97 2.87
CA SER A 34 33.58 2.52 3.02
C SER A 34 32.36 1.81 3.61
N PHE A 35 31.33 2.55 4.02
CA PHE A 35 30.05 1.95 4.38
C PHE A 35 29.13 2.12 3.20
N ASP A 36 28.85 1.00 2.54
CA ASP A 36 27.80 0.90 1.55
C ASP A 36 26.47 1.14 2.27
N LEU A 37 26.07 2.41 2.35
CA LEU A 37 24.78 2.87 2.87
C LEU A 37 23.65 2.58 1.87
N THR A 38 23.96 1.88 0.78
CA THR A 38 22.96 1.44 -0.17
C THR A 38 22.35 0.15 0.35
N SER A 39 21.02 0.12 0.32
CA SER A 39 20.19 -1.06 0.55
C SER A 39 19.77 -1.38 2.00
N PHE A 40 18.98 -0.48 2.59
CA PHE A 40 17.80 -0.91 3.38
C PHE A 40 16.56 -1.12 2.49
N GLY A 41 16.74 -1.33 1.19
CA GLY A 41 15.64 -1.39 0.22
C GLY A 41 15.94 -2.09 -1.10
N ALA A 42 17.05 -2.83 -1.23
CA ALA A 42 17.34 -3.63 -2.43
C ALA A 42 17.02 -5.12 -2.26
N ASP A 43 16.11 -5.47 -1.34
CA ASP A 43 15.27 -6.62 -1.63
C ASP A 43 14.17 -6.13 -2.55
N ALA A 44 14.38 -6.35 -3.86
CA ALA A 44 13.29 -6.33 -4.81
C ALA A 44 12.28 -7.38 -4.35
N VAL A 45 11.25 -6.92 -3.64
CA VAL A 45 10.09 -7.75 -3.34
C VAL A 45 9.55 -8.21 -4.69
N THR A 46 9.76 -9.48 -5.01
CA THR A 46 9.09 -10.21 -6.08
C THR A 46 7.65 -10.44 -5.65
N GLY A 47 6.93 -9.35 -5.45
CA GLY A 47 5.53 -9.30 -5.09
C GLY A 47 4.91 -8.21 -5.91
N ILE A 48 3.72 -8.49 -6.45
CA ILE A 48 2.85 -7.46 -7.02
C ILE A 48 2.63 -6.47 -5.87
N GLY A 49 3.37 -5.35 -5.90
CA GLY A 49 3.25 -4.30 -4.90
C GLY A 49 1.78 -3.91 -4.78
N ALA A 50 1.35 -3.56 -3.58
CA ALA A 50 -0.05 -3.25 -3.29
C ALA A 50 -0.64 -2.17 -4.22
N ASP A 51 0.21 -1.34 -4.85
CA ASP A 51 -0.20 -0.32 -5.80
C ASP A 51 0.19 -0.71 -7.25
N PRO A 52 -0.78 -1.04 -8.11
CA PRO A 52 -0.52 -1.30 -9.51
C PRO A 52 -0.07 -0.02 -10.23
N ASN A 53 0.74 -0.17 -11.27
CA ASN A 53 1.13 0.97 -12.09
C ASN A 53 -0.07 1.49 -12.89
N LEU A 54 -0.74 2.55 -12.41
CA LEU A 54 -1.94 3.12 -13.05
C LEU A 54 -1.69 3.72 -14.45
N LEU A 55 -0.43 3.92 -14.85
CA LEU A 55 -0.06 4.35 -16.21
C LEU A 55 -0.06 3.19 -17.22
N LYS A 56 -0.10 1.94 -16.72
CA LYS A 56 -0.23 0.73 -17.53
C LYS A 56 -1.57 0.07 -17.24
N LYS A 57 -2.42 -0.02 -18.26
CA LYS A 57 -3.70 -0.73 -18.14
C LYS A 57 -3.47 -2.23 -18.26
N GLU A 58 -2.91 -2.82 -17.21
CA GLU A 58 -2.60 -4.24 -17.11
C GLU A 58 -3.21 -4.80 -15.82
N ILE A 59 -4.12 -5.77 -15.98
CA ILE A 59 -4.65 -6.56 -14.86
C ILE A 59 -3.81 -7.83 -14.82
N PRO A 60 -3.06 -8.11 -13.74
CA PRO A 60 -2.05 -9.16 -13.76
C PRO A 60 -2.61 -10.58 -13.55
N TRP A 61 -3.92 -10.72 -13.32
CA TRP A 61 -4.57 -12.01 -13.08
C TRP A 61 -5.68 -12.33 -14.10
N PRO A 62 -5.87 -13.62 -14.45
CA PRO A 62 -6.96 -14.05 -15.31
C PRO A 62 -8.30 -13.96 -14.56
N ARG A 63 -9.38 -13.76 -15.31
CA ARG A 63 -10.75 -13.79 -14.78
C ARG A 63 -11.16 -15.19 -14.34
N VAL A 64 -11.88 -15.30 -13.22
CA VAL A 64 -12.17 -16.59 -12.57
C VAL A 64 -13.65 -16.97 -12.56
N LEU A 65 -14.57 -16.03 -12.80
CA LEU A 65 -15.99 -16.36 -12.94
C LEU A 65 -16.26 -17.01 -14.30
N THR A 66 -17.09 -18.04 -14.31
CA THR A 66 -17.63 -18.62 -15.55
C THR A 66 -18.66 -17.68 -16.18
N GLU A 67 -18.93 -17.85 -17.47
CA GLU A 67 -19.96 -17.07 -18.17
C GLU A 67 -21.35 -17.23 -17.53
N ALA A 68 -21.67 -18.42 -17.02
CA ALA A 68 -22.93 -18.67 -16.31
C ALA A 68 -22.98 -17.92 -14.97
N GLU A 69 -21.93 -18.03 -14.14
CA GLU A 69 -21.82 -17.26 -12.89
C GLU A 69 -21.93 -15.75 -13.15
N LYS A 70 -21.24 -15.26 -14.19
CA LYS A 70 -21.25 -13.85 -14.58
C LYS A 70 -22.61 -13.37 -15.10
N ALA A 71 -23.35 -14.23 -15.80
CA ALA A 71 -24.73 -13.92 -16.23
C ALA A 71 -25.66 -13.74 -15.03
N ILE A 72 -25.54 -14.60 -14.01
CA ILE A 72 -26.33 -14.48 -12.77
C ILE A 72 -25.94 -13.20 -12.03
N VAL A 73 -24.64 -12.92 -11.86
CA VAL A 73 -24.15 -11.68 -11.24
C VAL A 73 -24.68 -10.45 -11.98
N THR A 74 -24.76 -10.49 -13.31
CA THR A 74 -25.30 -9.41 -14.13
C THR A 74 -26.79 -9.20 -13.84
N ALA A 75 -27.58 -10.27 -13.86
CA ALA A 75 -29.01 -10.21 -13.58
C ALA A 75 -29.30 -9.72 -12.15
N LEU A 76 -28.53 -10.18 -11.16
CA LEU A 76 -28.63 -9.72 -9.77
C LEU A 76 -28.21 -8.25 -9.63
N GLY A 77 -27.14 -7.84 -10.32
CA GLY A 77 -26.69 -6.46 -10.33
C GLY A 77 -27.77 -5.52 -10.85
N ASP A 78 -28.38 -5.85 -11.98
CA ASP A 78 -29.45 -5.05 -12.58
C ASP A 78 -30.76 -5.10 -11.78
N LEU A 79 -30.98 -6.18 -11.02
CA LEU A 79 -32.10 -6.26 -10.08
C LEU A 79 -31.91 -5.33 -8.87
N VAL A 80 -30.69 -5.26 -8.33
CA VAL A 80 -30.36 -4.45 -7.14
C VAL A 80 -30.18 -2.97 -7.51
N ILE A 81 -29.55 -2.69 -8.65
CA ILE A 81 -29.31 -1.36 -9.20
C ILE A 81 -29.82 -1.35 -10.65
N PRO A 82 -31.14 -1.15 -10.84
CA PRO A 82 -31.74 -1.05 -12.15
C PRO A 82 -31.39 0.27 -12.83
N GLU A 83 -31.71 0.36 -14.13
CA GLU A 83 -31.75 1.64 -14.83
C GLU A 83 -32.96 2.45 -14.35
N ASP A 84 -32.72 3.72 -14.02
CA ASP A 84 -33.75 4.66 -13.58
C ASP A 84 -33.42 6.11 -14.03
N ASP A 85 -34.22 7.07 -13.58
CA ASP A 85 -34.04 8.48 -13.91
C ASP A 85 -32.72 9.08 -13.35
N HIS A 86 -32.05 8.37 -12.43
CA HIS A 86 -30.79 8.79 -11.81
C HIS A 86 -29.57 8.16 -12.47
N GLY A 87 -29.71 7.08 -13.24
CA GLY A 87 -28.58 6.49 -13.93
C GLY A 87 -28.86 5.16 -14.62
N PRO A 88 -27.82 4.66 -15.32
CA PRO A 88 -27.88 3.38 -15.99
C PRO A 88 -27.81 2.19 -14.99
N ALA A 89 -28.28 1.01 -15.42
CA ALA A 89 -28.19 -0.21 -14.63
C ALA A 89 -26.74 -0.62 -14.31
N ALA A 90 -26.55 -1.48 -13.30
CA ALA A 90 -25.24 -1.99 -12.89
C ALA A 90 -24.41 -2.58 -14.05
N SER A 91 -25.06 -3.36 -14.92
CA SER A 91 -24.43 -3.99 -16.08
C SER A 91 -23.91 -2.97 -17.10
N ARG A 92 -24.61 -1.85 -17.26
CA ARG A 92 -24.27 -0.79 -18.21
C ARG A 92 -23.01 -0.01 -17.82
N VAL A 93 -22.62 -0.06 -16.54
CA VAL A 93 -21.42 0.59 -16.01
C VAL A 93 -20.29 -0.39 -15.68
N GLY A 94 -20.45 -1.67 -16.02
CA GLY A 94 -19.38 -2.67 -15.89
C GLY A 94 -19.18 -3.21 -14.47
N ILE A 95 -20.19 -3.11 -13.58
CA ILE A 95 -20.10 -3.68 -12.23
C ILE A 95 -19.85 -5.20 -12.26
N PRO A 96 -20.49 -6.02 -13.13
CA PRO A 96 -20.20 -7.46 -13.20
C PRO A 96 -18.74 -7.75 -13.57
N ASP A 97 -18.17 -6.96 -14.48
CA ASP A 97 -16.75 -7.06 -14.83
C ASP A 97 -15.84 -6.65 -13.68
N PHE A 98 -16.21 -5.62 -12.92
CA PHE A 98 -15.45 -5.22 -11.73
C PHE A 98 -15.46 -6.31 -10.65
N ILE A 99 -16.60 -6.93 -10.37
CA ILE A 99 -16.71 -8.02 -9.39
C ILE A 99 -15.82 -9.18 -9.78
N ASP A 100 -15.91 -9.62 -11.04
CA ASP A 100 -15.07 -10.70 -11.58
C ASP A 100 -13.58 -10.35 -11.50
N GLU A 101 -13.19 -9.10 -11.78
CA GLU A 101 -11.81 -8.65 -11.60
C GLU A 101 -11.34 -8.75 -10.16
N TRP A 102 -12.17 -8.24 -9.25
CA TRP A 102 -11.86 -8.13 -7.83
C TRP A 102 -11.62 -9.51 -7.23
N VAL A 103 -12.54 -10.45 -7.43
CA VAL A 103 -12.41 -11.82 -6.90
C VAL A 103 -11.36 -12.67 -7.60
N SER A 104 -10.88 -12.23 -8.76
CA SER A 104 -9.79 -12.88 -9.48
C SER A 104 -8.41 -12.58 -8.88
N ALA A 105 -8.29 -11.55 -8.04
CA ALA A 105 -7.02 -11.22 -7.42
C ALA A 105 -6.55 -12.36 -6.50
N PRO A 106 -5.26 -12.71 -6.52
CA PRO A 106 -4.74 -13.90 -5.83
C PRO A 106 -4.56 -13.69 -4.32
N TYR A 107 -5.12 -12.63 -3.74
CA TYR A 107 -4.96 -12.27 -2.33
C TYR A 107 -5.96 -13.01 -1.43
N ASP A 108 -5.59 -13.22 -0.18
CA ASP A 108 -6.36 -14.05 0.77
C ASP A 108 -7.80 -13.56 0.97
N GLN A 109 -8.00 -12.24 1.04
CA GLN A 109 -9.33 -11.63 1.18
C GLN A 109 -10.20 -11.95 -0.06
N GLN A 110 -9.68 -11.68 -1.25
CA GLN A 110 -10.41 -11.87 -2.51
C GLN A 110 -10.71 -13.35 -2.77
N ARG A 111 -9.81 -14.26 -2.38
CA ARG A 111 -10.09 -15.70 -2.42
C ARG A 111 -11.22 -16.09 -1.44
N GLY A 112 -11.29 -15.46 -0.27
CA GLY A 112 -12.39 -15.63 0.67
C GLY A 112 -13.73 -15.11 0.12
N GLU A 113 -13.71 -13.94 -0.49
CA GLU A 113 -14.89 -13.32 -1.11
C GLU A 113 -15.39 -14.09 -2.34
N LEU A 114 -14.48 -14.64 -3.16
CA LEU A 114 -14.84 -15.54 -4.26
C LEU A 114 -15.67 -16.73 -3.75
N LYS A 115 -15.27 -17.30 -2.60
CA LYS A 115 -16.01 -18.41 -1.98
C LYS A 115 -17.42 -17.96 -1.58
N ILE A 116 -17.56 -16.80 -0.93
CA ILE A 116 -18.85 -16.25 -0.52
C ILE A 116 -19.77 -16.04 -1.73
N ILE A 117 -19.24 -15.45 -2.81
CA ILE A 117 -19.99 -15.22 -4.04
C ILE A 117 -20.44 -16.54 -4.65
N ARG A 118 -19.55 -17.52 -4.81
CA ARG A 118 -19.91 -18.83 -5.37
C ARG A 118 -20.94 -19.59 -4.54
N ASP A 119 -20.81 -19.56 -3.22
CA ASP A 119 -21.79 -20.18 -2.32
C ASP A 119 -23.17 -19.51 -2.50
N GLY A 120 -23.21 -18.19 -2.66
CA GLY A 120 -24.44 -17.43 -2.91
C GLY A 120 -25.05 -17.71 -4.30
N LEU A 121 -24.23 -17.76 -5.35
CA LEU A 121 -24.69 -18.11 -6.71
C LEU A 121 -25.24 -19.54 -6.75
N ALA A 122 -24.57 -20.48 -6.11
CA ALA A 122 -25.04 -21.86 -6.02
C ALA A 122 -26.38 -22.00 -5.28
N TRP A 123 -26.67 -21.11 -4.32
CA TRP A 123 -27.96 -21.08 -3.63
C TRP A 123 -29.12 -20.58 -4.52
N ILE A 124 -28.84 -19.69 -5.48
CA ILE A 124 -29.86 -19.11 -6.38
C ILE A 124 -30.21 -20.07 -7.52
N GLU A 125 -29.25 -20.87 -7.97
CA GLU A 125 -29.42 -21.88 -9.02
C GLU A 125 -30.13 -23.17 -8.53
N VAL A 126 -30.63 -23.20 -7.29
CA VAL A 126 -31.36 -24.35 -6.70
C VAL A 126 -32.78 -24.49 -7.26
#